data_AF-F4CWL2-F1
#
_entry.id   AF-F4CWL2-F1
#
_cell.length_a   1.000
_cell.length_b   1.000
_cell.length_c   1.000
_cell.angle_alpha   90.00
_cell.angle_beta   90.00
_cell.angle_gamma   90.00
#
_symmetry.space_group_name_H-M   'P 1'
#
loop_
_entity.id
_entity.type
_entity.pdbx_description
1 polymer ?
#
loop_
_entity_poly.entity_id
_entity_poly.type
_entity_poly.pdbx_seq_one_letter_code
_entity_poly.pdbx_strand_id
1 'polypeptide(L)'
;MLDVGPSSSLGVDAHLAAFVDRLAGDAATGPADAARRRIQASITAGAVPPGLRRLAEALAADAEGMPRPRHPVEDADSVAGALRTNSLVVLDDFDVDAVVGALAALLRDGRRVAVTAADRADLTALRDALTPAIVRCCADALPSLSAAEQRELRRLLATASPERRARRGTQLPPADRFPPVDDVATLVARATGTSAADQGLLGGLLSGMDAGRRAAVVDVARTVDAALAALGPRVPGEWSWTLLRNLVHNTYAGVFDALLEQVGQALAESRHVQAAPPVAVLGGLPPHAPYTLRRYAEFLRAGGRNRSYFRNPAQRDVQPVLRQLRVGDAVPETPEQIEVALRHLELADRLRDIDAACRQAGVPAPRSAADLVDLDGALRRVGTAARAVGTLRHDVLFIHPNSPVSVPDLDSAQQVTAAILDYDAHGSADEAARRLEAMVGELARLIPVTRMAPEHTRAVEALRANDVTGYAAALDDLAAARSIAAAENRCAELTERLRRELPRVAEAWEAASADRQGGFGLAWFVEADRLLENLPEADTVDVVLLLGAAEVGVDRLLLTAVAPRLAAVVAPGVRPAEGPTLLSVVQRASALVVAGRPEPSAPAARVVRLSDAARARAAAGSARQDPA
;
A
#
# COMPACT_ATOMS: atom_id res chain seq x y z
N MET A 1 -8.56 -50.77 -37.63
CA MET A 1 -7.38 -49.95 -37.30
C MET A 1 -7.91 -48.54 -37.06
N LEU A 2 -8.10 -48.12 -35.81
CA LEU A 2 -8.65 -46.79 -35.48
C LEU A 2 -7.51 -45.75 -35.52
N ASP A 3 -7.69 -44.71 -36.33
CA ASP A 3 -6.76 -43.58 -36.44
C ASP A 3 -7.12 -42.51 -35.38
N VAL A 4 -6.42 -42.56 -34.25
CA VAL A 4 -6.76 -41.80 -33.02
C VAL A 4 -5.90 -40.52 -32.88
N GLY A 5 -5.18 -40.10 -33.92
CA GLY A 5 -4.39 -38.85 -33.90
C GLY A 5 -5.23 -37.60 -34.21
N PRO A 6 -5.00 -36.43 -33.58
CA PRO A 6 -5.64 -35.18 -33.99
C PRO A 6 -5.15 -34.76 -35.38
N SER A 7 -6.08 -34.40 -36.27
CA SER A 7 -5.77 -33.90 -37.62
C SER A 7 -5.18 -32.49 -37.52
N SER A 8 -3.98 -32.27 -38.03
CA SER A 8 -3.33 -30.96 -37.98
C SER A 8 -4.14 -29.92 -38.78
N SER A 9 -4.33 -28.71 -38.20
CA SER A 9 -4.71 -27.42 -38.84
C SER A 9 -6.04 -26.70 -38.53
N LEU A 10 -6.65 -26.81 -37.33
CA LEU A 10 -7.72 -25.90 -36.85
C LEU A 10 -7.67 -25.76 -35.29
N GLY A 11 -8.43 -24.88 -34.64
CA GLY A 11 -8.25 -24.49 -33.22
C GLY A 11 -8.18 -25.63 -32.18
N VAL A 12 -7.27 -25.50 -31.20
CA VAL A 12 -6.89 -26.54 -30.21
C VAL A 12 -8.08 -27.18 -29.48
N ASP A 13 -9.10 -26.38 -29.13
CA ASP A 13 -10.24 -26.87 -28.35
C ASP A 13 -11.25 -27.70 -29.17
N ALA A 14 -11.41 -27.38 -30.47
CA ALA A 14 -12.27 -28.14 -31.37
C ALA A 14 -11.70 -29.54 -31.68
N HIS A 15 -10.38 -29.66 -31.81
CA HIS A 15 -9.70 -30.96 -31.96
C HIS A 15 -9.84 -31.83 -30.72
N LEU A 16 -9.81 -31.22 -29.53
CA LEU A 16 -9.94 -31.97 -28.30
C LEU A 16 -11.37 -32.51 -28.13
N ALA A 17 -12.39 -31.74 -28.49
CA ALA A 17 -13.77 -32.21 -28.48
C ALA A 17 -13.97 -33.42 -29.43
N ALA A 18 -13.45 -33.34 -30.66
CA ALA A 18 -13.49 -34.45 -31.63
C ALA A 18 -12.64 -35.66 -31.21
N PHE A 19 -11.53 -35.44 -30.49
CA PHE A 19 -10.73 -36.50 -29.90
C PHE A 19 -11.51 -37.24 -28.80
N VAL A 20 -12.23 -36.51 -27.94
CA VAL A 20 -13.08 -37.08 -26.89
C VAL A 20 -14.23 -37.91 -27.48
N ASP A 21 -14.86 -37.46 -28.57
CA ASP A 21 -15.87 -38.26 -29.28
C ASP A 21 -15.29 -39.58 -29.84
N ARG A 22 -14.08 -39.53 -30.43
CA ARG A 22 -13.41 -40.74 -30.92
C ARG A 22 -13.04 -41.72 -29.82
N LEU A 23 -12.66 -41.22 -28.63
CA LEU A 23 -12.38 -42.08 -27.48
C LEU A 23 -13.65 -42.77 -26.96
N ALA A 24 -14.77 -42.05 -26.88
CA ALA A 24 -16.04 -42.62 -26.46
C ALA A 24 -16.64 -43.63 -27.46
N GLY A 25 -16.25 -43.54 -28.74
CA GLY A 25 -16.77 -44.40 -29.81
C GLY A 25 -18.26 -44.18 -30.09
N ASP A 26 -18.93 -45.19 -30.65
CA ASP A 26 -20.36 -45.13 -31.00
C ASP A 26 -21.31 -45.36 -29.80
N ALA A 27 -20.79 -45.32 -28.57
CA ALA A 27 -21.58 -45.56 -27.37
C ALA A 27 -22.60 -44.42 -27.16
N ALA A 28 -23.84 -44.62 -27.63
CA ALA A 28 -24.92 -43.63 -27.51
C ALA A 28 -25.49 -43.53 -26.08
N THR A 29 -25.24 -44.53 -25.22
CA THR A 29 -25.73 -44.59 -23.84
C THR A 29 -24.72 -45.33 -22.96
N GLY A 30 -24.47 -44.84 -21.75
CA GLY A 30 -23.61 -45.50 -20.76
C GLY A 30 -22.59 -44.58 -20.08
N PRO A 31 -21.70 -45.13 -19.26
CA PRO A 31 -20.71 -44.38 -18.47
C PRO A 31 -19.77 -43.54 -19.33
N ALA A 32 -19.30 -44.08 -20.46
CA ALA A 32 -18.44 -43.37 -21.39
C ALA A 32 -19.14 -42.16 -22.06
N ASP A 33 -20.43 -42.27 -22.39
CA ASP A 33 -21.21 -41.16 -22.95
C ASP A 33 -21.49 -40.06 -21.92
N ALA A 34 -21.75 -40.44 -20.65
CA ALA A 34 -21.90 -39.49 -19.56
C ALA A 34 -20.60 -38.68 -19.35
N ALA A 35 -19.44 -39.37 -19.32
CA ALA A 35 -18.14 -38.73 -19.25
C ALA A 35 -17.90 -37.79 -20.43
N ARG A 36 -18.16 -38.27 -21.66
CA ARG A 36 -18.03 -37.51 -22.92
C ARG A 36 -18.80 -36.19 -22.86
N ARG A 37 -20.10 -36.24 -22.52
CA ARG A 37 -20.96 -35.05 -22.39
C ARG A 37 -20.43 -34.05 -21.36
N ARG A 38 -19.98 -34.54 -20.21
CA ARG A 38 -19.45 -33.69 -19.13
C ARG A 38 -18.12 -33.04 -19.51
N ILE A 39 -17.21 -33.79 -20.13
CA ILE A 39 -15.94 -33.26 -20.64
C ILE A 39 -16.17 -32.20 -21.71
N GLN A 40 -17.10 -32.44 -22.66
CA GLN A 40 -17.46 -31.48 -23.70
C GLN A 40 -18.03 -30.18 -23.11
N ALA A 41 -18.90 -30.29 -22.11
CA ALA A 41 -19.41 -29.11 -21.40
C ALA A 41 -18.26 -28.31 -20.76
N SER A 42 -17.30 -28.98 -20.10
CA SER A 42 -16.13 -28.32 -19.52
C SER A 42 -15.23 -27.65 -20.57
N ILE A 43 -14.97 -28.31 -21.71
CA ILE A 43 -14.20 -27.73 -22.82
C ILE A 43 -14.90 -26.48 -23.36
N THR A 44 -16.23 -26.54 -23.56
CA THR A 44 -17.04 -25.41 -24.04
C THR A 44 -17.01 -24.23 -23.04
N ALA A 45 -16.94 -24.53 -21.74
CA ALA A 45 -16.78 -23.54 -20.68
C ALA A 45 -15.33 -23.02 -20.53
N GLY A 46 -14.39 -23.44 -21.39
CA GLY A 46 -12.98 -23.03 -21.35
C GLY A 46 -12.12 -23.78 -20.32
N ALA A 47 -12.65 -24.80 -19.65
CA ALA A 47 -11.97 -25.59 -18.63
C ALA A 47 -11.58 -26.97 -19.18
N VAL A 48 -10.45 -27.03 -19.89
CA VAL A 48 -9.96 -28.29 -20.48
C VAL A 48 -9.20 -29.13 -19.44
N PRO A 49 -9.59 -30.41 -19.23
CA PRO A 49 -8.89 -31.31 -18.31
C PRO A 49 -7.43 -31.54 -18.74
N PRO A 50 -6.45 -31.35 -17.83
CA PRO A 50 -5.04 -31.39 -18.19
C PRO A 50 -4.56 -32.76 -18.65
N GLY A 51 -5.06 -33.85 -18.06
CA GLY A 51 -4.65 -35.21 -18.45
C GLY A 51 -5.06 -35.57 -19.88
N LEU A 52 -6.28 -35.19 -20.31
CA LEU A 52 -6.75 -35.37 -21.68
C LEU A 52 -5.89 -34.59 -22.69
N ARG A 53 -5.56 -33.33 -22.38
CA ARG A 53 -4.68 -32.53 -23.22
C ARG A 53 -3.31 -33.20 -23.39
N ARG A 54 -2.72 -33.68 -22.29
CA ARG A 54 -1.42 -34.38 -22.30
C ARG A 54 -1.46 -35.68 -23.10
N LEU A 55 -2.55 -36.44 -23.02
CA LEU A 55 -2.74 -37.65 -23.82
C LEU A 55 -2.81 -37.30 -25.32
N ALA A 56 -3.61 -36.29 -25.70
CA ALA A 56 -3.73 -35.85 -27.08
C ALA A 56 -2.39 -35.33 -27.66
N GLU A 57 -1.65 -34.53 -26.89
CA GLU A 57 -0.29 -34.07 -27.22
C GLU A 57 0.67 -35.25 -27.44
N ALA A 58 0.67 -36.23 -26.52
CA ALA A 58 1.57 -37.38 -26.58
C ALA A 58 1.29 -38.29 -27.79
N LEU A 59 0.02 -38.42 -28.20
CA LEU A 59 -0.37 -39.16 -29.40
C LEU A 59 -0.07 -38.39 -30.69
N ALA A 60 -0.25 -37.06 -30.71
CA ALA A 60 0.10 -36.22 -31.84
C ALA A 60 1.61 -36.25 -32.13
N ALA A 61 2.44 -36.14 -31.08
CA ALA A 61 3.90 -36.19 -31.20
C ALA A 61 4.42 -37.55 -31.69
N ASP A 62 3.65 -38.64 -31.58
CA ASP A 62 3.98 -39.96 -32.13
C ASP A 62 3.68 -39.99 -33.64
N ALA A 63 2.51 -39.48 -34.03
CA ALA A 63 2.08 -39.39 -35.42
C ALA A 63 3.00 -38.52 -36.29
N GLU A 64 3.59 -37.46 -35.71
CA GLU A 64 4.48 -36.53 -36.43
C GLU A 64 5.96 -36.99 -36.49
N GLY A 65 6.32 -38.12 -35.88
CA GLY A 65 7.69 -38.66 -35.91
C GLY A 65 8.76 -37.72 -35.31
N MET A 66 8.36 -36.76 -34.48
CA MET A 66 9.26 -35.73 -33.94
C MET A 66 10.23 -36.36 -32.90
N PRO A 67 11.56 -36.10 -32.99
CA PRO A 67 12.51 -36.61 -32.01
C PRO A 67 12.26 -35.96 -30.65
N ARG A 68 11.79 -36.78 -29.70
CA ARG A 68 11.35 -36.32 -28.38
C ARG A 68 12.54 -35.92 -27.50
N PRO A 69 12.36 -34.95 -26.59
CA PRO A 69 13.41 -34.52 -25.68
C PRO A 69 13.95 -35.71 -24.86
N ARG A 70 15.28 -35.88 -24.87
CA ARG A 70 15.96 -36.83 -24.02
C ARG A 70 15.81 -36.37 -22.57
N HIS A 71 14.82 -36.90 -21.86
CA HIS A 71 14.78 -36.74 -20.42
C HIS A 71 16.04 -37.39 -19.82
N PRO A 72 16.79 -36.65 -18.96
CA PRO A 72 18.01 -37.16 -18.36
C PRO A 72 17.72 -38.44 -17.59
N VAL A 73 18.72 -39.32 -17.59
CA VAL A 73 18.76 -40.61 -16.87
C VAL A 73 18.91 -40.34 -15.36
N GLU A 74 17.96 -39.62 -14.77
CA GLU A 74 17.68 -39.83 -13.36
C GLU A 74 16.73 -41.01 -13.32
N ASP A 75 17.31 -42.20 -13.13
CA ASP A 75 16.55 -43.43 -12.91
C ASP A 75 15.51 -43.15 -11.81
N ALA A 76 14.23 -43.23 -12.15
CA ALA A 76 13.18 -43.02 -11.16
C ALA A 76 13.19 -44.22 -10.21
N ASP A 77 13.91 -44.12 -9.09
CA ASP A 77 14.03 -45.17 -8.06
C ASP A 77 12.68 -45.57 -7.41
N SER A 78 11.57 -44.93 -7.79
CA SER A 78 10.22 -45.24 -7.30
C SER A 78 9.11 -44.84 -8.28
N VAL A 79 7.95 -45.50 -8.16
CA VAL A 79 6.71 -45.17 -8.90
C VAL A 79 6.26 -43.72 -8.68
N ALA A 80 6.45 -43.18 -7.47
CA ALA A 80 6.16 -41.79 -7.17
C ALA A 80 7.07 -40.82 -7.96
N GLY A 81 8.36 -41.14 -8.09
CA GLY A 81 9.30 -40.39 -8.93
C GLY A 81 8.92 -40.41 -10.41
N ALA A 82 8.54 -41.58 -10.92
CA ALA A 82 8.10 -41.75 -12.31
C ALA A 82 6.87 -40.88 -12.63
N LEU A 83 5.86 -40.91 -11.75
CA LEU A 83 4.64 -40.10 -11.90
C LEU A 83 4.86 -38.62 -11.62
N ARG A 84 5.94 -38.19 -10.95
CA ARG A 84 6.26 -36.76 -10.79
C ARG A 84 6.56 -36.08 -12.13
N THR A 85 7.26 -36.78 -13.02
CA THR A 85 7.77 -36.25 -14.28
C THR A 85 6.97 -36.68 -15.50
N ASN A 86 6.16 -37.74 -15.40
CA ASN A 86 5.40 -38.30 -16.51
C ASN A 86 3.88 -38.28 -16.25
N SER A 87 3.09 -37.97 -17.28
CA SER A 87 1.61 -37.98 -17.22
C SER A 87 1.01 -39.37 -17.47
N LEU A 88 1.70 -40.23 -18.21
CA LEU A 88 1.26 -41.59 -18.52
C LEU A 88 2.36 -42.57 -18.12
N VAL A 89 2.02 -43.52 -17.25
CA VAL A 89 2.93 -44.56 -16.77
C VAL A 89 2.24 -45.91 -16.86
N VAL A 90 2.98 -46.94 -17.28
CA VAL A 90 2.55 -48.34 -17.27
C VAL A 90 3.34 -49.07 -16.19
N LEU A 91 2.63 -49.69 -15.25
CA LEU A 91 3.18 -50.57 -14.23
C LEU A 91 3.03 -52.00 -14.73
N ASP A 92 4.10 -52.53 -15.33
CA ASP A 92 4.10 -53.83 -16.02
C ASP A 92 4.62 -54.94 -15.10
N ASP A 93 3.96 -56.10 -15.11
CA ASP A 93 4.27 -57.24 -14.23
C ASP A 93 4.12 -56.90 -12.72
N PHE A 94 3.11 -56.11 -12.38
CA PHE A 94 2.81 -55.70 -10.99
C PHE A 94 1.76 -56.63 -10.37
N ASP A 95 2.16 -57.46 -9.41
CA ASP A 95 1.23 -58.20 -8.55
C ASP A 95 0.57 -57.29 -7.50
N VAL A 96 -0.38 -57.84 -6.74
CA VAL A 96 -1.16 -57.09 -5.75
C VAL A 96 -0.23 -56.40 -4.73
N ASP A 97 0.81 -57.09 -4.25
CA ASP A 97 1.76 -56.54 -3.27
C ASP A 97 2.59 -55.38 -3.86
N ALA A 98 3.04 -55.49 -5.11
CA ALA A 98 3.72 -54.41 -5.82
C ALA A 98 2.80 -53.19 -6.01
N VAL A 99 1.50 -53.40 -6.28
CA VAL A 99 0.50 -52.33 -6.37
C VAL A 99 0.29 -51.66 -5.01
N VAL A 100 0.20 -52.42 -3.92
CA VAL A 100 0.14 -51.88 -2.54
C VAL A 100 1.37 -51.03 -2.23
N GLY A 101 2.56 -51.49 -2.62
CA GLY A 101 3.82 -50.74 -2.49
C GLY A 101 3.82 -49.42 -3.28
N ALA A 102 3.34 -49.46 -4.53
CA ALA A 102 3.19 -48.27 -5.38
C ALA A 102 2.20 -47.26 -4.79
N LEU A 103 1.04 -47.73 -4.32
CA LEU A 103 0.04 -46.90 -3.65
C LEU A 103 0.61 -46.25 -2.39
N ALA A 104 1.34 -47.01 -1.56
CA ALA A 104 1.99 -46.47 -0.37
C ALA A 104 3.00 -45.36 -0.71
N ALA A 105 3.80 -45.55 -1.76
CA ALA A 105 4.76 -44.53 -2.22
C ALA A 105 4.05 -43.25 -2.68
N LEU A 106 2.93 -43.38 -3.39
CA LEU A 106 2.13 -42.23 -3.84
C LEU A 106 1.47 -41.49 -2.67
N LEU A 107 0.97 -42.20 -1.66
CA LEU A 107 0.38 -41.59 -0.48
C LEU A 107 1.42 -40.85 0.36
N ARG A 108 2.64 -41.40 0.49
CA ARG A 108 3.79 -40.72 1.13
C ARG A 108 4.26 -39.50 0.34
N ASP A 109 4.17 -39.53 -1.00
CA ASP A 109 4.37 -38.34 -1.84
C ASP A 109 3.23 -37.30 -1.68
N GLY A 110 2.18 -37.63 -0.93
CA GLY A 110 1.01 -36.79 -0.72
C GLY A 110 0.09 -36.75 -1.95
N ARG A 111 -0.01 -37.80 -2.73
CA ARG A 111 -0.94 -37.83 -3.87
C ARG A 111 -2.36 -38.18 -3.43
N ARG A 112 -3.33 -37.55 -4.08
CA ARG A 112 -4.75 -37.95 -4.07
C ARG A 112 -4.94 -38.94 -5.21
N VAL A 113 -5.05 -40.22 -4.88
CA VAL A 113 -5.07 -41.32 -5.85
C VAL A 113 -6.48 -41.86 -5.97
N ALA A 114 -7.05 -41.83 -7.18
CA ALA A 114 -8.25 -42.60 -7.50
C ALA A 114 -7.82 -44.00 -7.96
N VAL A 115 -8.10 -45.01 -7.14
CA VAL A 115 -7.83 -46.41 -7.45
C VAL A 115 -9.09 -46.98 -8.10
N THR A 116 -8.96 -47.44 -9.35
CA THR A 116 -10.10 -47.83 -10.16
C THR A 116 -9.82 -49.09 -10.96
N ALA A 117 -10.86 -49.85 -11.25
CA ALA A 117 -10.83 -51.06 -12.06
C ALA A 117 -12.16 -51.22 -12.80
N ALA A 118 -12.16 -52.00 -13.88
CA ALA A 118 -13.38 -52.40 -14.54
C ALA A 118 -14.16 -53.44 -13.72
N ASP A 119 -13.44 -54.41 -13.11
CA ASP A 119 -14.05 -55.41 -12.22
C ASP A 119 -13.97 -54.98 -10.75
N ARG A 120 -15.10 -55.10 -10.04
CA ARG A 120 -15.20 -54.86 -8.60
C ARG A 120 -14.38 -55.88 -7.80
N ALA A 121 -14.19 -57.09 -8.32
CA ALA A 121 -13.37 -58.12 -7.67
C ALA A 121 -11.91 -57.67 -7.50
N ASP A 122 -11.33 -57.03 -8.51
CA ASP A 122 -9.94 -56.51 -8.47
C ASP A 122 -9.76 -55.42 -7.39
N LEU A 123 -10.72 -54.50 -7.28
CA LEU A 123 -10.70 -53.47 -6.24
C LEU A 123 -10.84 -54.09 -4.84
N THR A 124 -11.65 -55.13 -4.70
CA THR A 124 -11.84 -55.84 -3.43
C THR A 124 -10.57 -56.59 -3.02
N ALA A 125 -9.97 -57.33 -3.96
CA ALA A 125 -8.72 -58.04 -3.75
C ALA A 125 -7.57 -57.10 -3.32
N LEU A 126 -7.44 -55.94 -3.97
CA LEU A 126 -6.46 -54.94 -3.56
C LEU A 126 -6.77 -54.35 -2.18
N ARG A 127 -8.05 -54.09 -1.88
CA ARG A 127 -8.49 -53.54 -0.59
C ARG A 127 -8.20 -54.48 0.58
N ASP A 128 -8.34 -55.78 0.36
CA ASP A 128 -8.05 -56.83 1.35
C ASP A 128 -6.53 -57.00 1.61
N ALA A 129 -5.70 -56.66 0.61
CA ALA A 129 -4.24 -56.70 0.72
C ALA A 129 -3.61 -55.43 1.34
N LEU A 130 -4.40 -54.39 1.64
CA LEU A 130 -3.86 -53.13 2.17
C LEU A 130 -3.30 -53.26 3.58
N THR A 131 -2.14 -52.65 3.81
CA THR A 131 -1.59 -52.54 5.17
C THR A 131 -2.43 -51.59 6.04
N PRO A 132 -2.44 -51.76 7.39
CA PRO A 132 -3.22 -50.88 8.28
C PRO A 132 -2.90 -49.39 8.13
N ALA A 133 -1.66 -49.05 7.77
CA ALA A 133 -1.25 -47.66 7.52
C ALA A 133 -1.94 -47.08 6.28
N ILE A 134 -2.06 -47.85 5.20
CA ILE A 134 -2.72 -47.41 3.96
C ILE A 134 -4.24 -47.35 4.15
N VAL A 135 -4.81 -48.31 4.88
CA VAL A 135 -6.25 -48.36 5.18
C VAL A 135 -6.72 -47.07 5.88
N ARG A 136 -5.90 -46.47 6.74
CA ARG A 136 -6.23 -45.19 7.40
C ARG A 136 -6.30 -44.00 6.42
N CYS A 137 -5.61 -44.08 5.29
CA CYS A 137 -5.61 -43.07 4.23
C CYS A 137 -6.65 -43.37 3.14
N CYS A 138 -7.45 -44.42 3.27
CA CYS A 138 -8.50 -44.78 2.32
C CYS A 138 -9.80 -44.04 2.65
N ALA A 139 -10.47 -43.56 1.61
CA ALA A 139 -11.78 -42.94 1.69
C ALA A 139 -12.74 -43.58 0.70
N ASP A 140 -14.01 -43.69 1.10
CA ASP A 140 -15.08 -44.20 0.26
C ASP A 140 -15.70 -43.09 -0.62
N ALA A 141 -15.51 -41.82 -0.23
CA ALA A 141 -15.89 -40.64 -0.99
C ALA A 141 -14.82 -39.54 -0.86
N LEU A 142 -14.73 -38.68 -1.87
CA LEU A 142 -13.86 -37.49 -1.80
C LEU A 142 -14.41 -36.48 -0.77
N PRO A 143 -13.54 -35.78 -0.04
CA PRO A 143 -13.97 -34.80 0.96
C PRO A 143 -14.66 -33.59 0.30
N SER A 144 -15.59 -32.96 1.00
CA SER A 144 -16.28 -31.73 0.56
C SER A 144 -15.37 -30.50 0.55
N LEU A 145 -14.21 -30.59 1.23
CA LEU A 145 -13.18 -29.58 1.18
C LEU A 145 -12.76 -29.34 -0.26
N SER A 146 -12.78 -28.08 -0.69
CA SER A 146 -12.31 -27.72 -2.03
C SER A 146 -10.83 -28.08 -2.22
N ALA A 147 -10.39 -28.26 -3.47
CA ALA A 147 -8.98 -28.53 -3.77
C ALA A 147 -8.03 -27.47 -3.17
N ALA A 148 -8.46 -26.20 -3.12
CA ALA A 148 -7.71 -25.12 -2.51
C ALA A 148 -7.56 -25.29 -0.99
N GLU A 149 -8.65 -25.60 -0.29
CA GLU A 149 -8.65 -25.84 1.16
C GLU A 149 -7.85 -27.09 1.53
N GLN A 150 -7.90 -28.16 0.72
CA GLN A 150 -7.06 -29.34 0.94
C GLN A 150 -5.58 -29.00 0.80
N ARG A 151 -5.19 -28.23 -0.22
CA ARG A 151 -3.80 -27.76 -0.39
C ARG A 151 -3.36 -26.85 0.75
N GLU A 152 -4.24 -25.97 1.22
CA GLU A 152 -4.03 -25.12 2.39
C GLU A 152 -3.80 -25.96 3.65
N LEU A 153 -4.70 -26.88 3.97
CA LEU A 153 -4.58 -27.77 5.13
C LEU A 153 -3.27 -28.56 5.11
N ARG A 154 -2.90 -29.13 3.96
CA ARG A 154 -1.64 -29.87 3.81
C ARG A 154 -0.42 -29.00 4.05
N ARG A 155 -0.42 -27.76 3.54
CA ARG A 155 0.65 -26.79 3.79
C ARG A 155 0.73 -26.43 5.27
N LEU A 156 -0.41 -26.21 5.92
CA LEU A 156 -0.47 -25.91 7.34
C LEU A 156 0.06 -27.09 8.17
N LEU A 157 -0.39 -28.32 7.92
CA LEU A 157 0.11 -29.51 8.62
C LEU A 157 1.60 -29.78 8.39
N ALA A 158 2.11 -29.53 7.18
CA ALA A 158 3.54 -29.65 6.85
C ALA A 158 4.42 -28.66 7.61
N THR A 159 3.91 -27.44 7.84
CA THR A 159 4.63 -26.34 8.50
C THR A 159 4.33 -26.25 9.99
N ALA A 160 3.71 -27.29 10.56
CA ALA A 160 3.34 -27.30 11.97
C ALA A 160 4.57 -27.30 12.88
N SER A 161 4.66 -26.31 13.77
CA SER A 161 5.67 -26.23 14.83
C SER A 161 5.01 -26.37 16.21
N PRO A 162 5.75 -26.81 17.25
CA PRO A 162 5.24 -26.83 18.62
C PRO A 162 4.76 -25.45 19.09
N GLU A 163 5.47 -24.39 18.72
CA GLU A 163 5.12 -23.00 19.02
C GLU A 163 3.78 -22.60 18.40
N ARG A 164 3.55 -22.97 17.13
CA ARG A 164 2.29 -22.67 16.46
C ARG A 164 1.12 -23.41 17.12
N ARG A 165 1.30 -24.69 17.45
CA ARG A 165 0.28 -25.49 18.15
C ARG A 165 -0.06 -24.92 19.52
N ALA A 166 0.92 -24.38 20.25
CA ALA A 166 0.70 -23.75 21.55
C ALA A 166 -0.19 -22.49 21.47
N ARG A 167 -0.31 -21.87 20.29
CA ARG A 167 -1.17 -20.69 20.05
C ARG A 167 -2.62 -21.05 19.70
N ARG A 168 -2.97 -22.34 19.65
CA ARG A 168 -4.33 -22.79 19.35
C ARG A 168 -5.32 -22.17 20.34
N GLY A 169 -6.34 -21.49 19.81
CA GLY A 169 -7.36 -20.83 20.63
C GLY A 169 -6.88 -19.59 21.39
N THR A 170 -5.63 -19.14 21.18
CA THR A 170 -5.17 -17.85 21.72
C THR A 170 -5.90 -16.72 21.00
N GLN A 171 -6.54 -15.84 21.77
CA GLN A 171 -7.13 -14.61 21.26
C GLN A 171 -6.17 -13.46 21.52
N LEU A 172 -5.65 -12.89 20.43
CA LEU A 172 -4.77 -11.71 20.48
C LEU A 172 -5.61 -10.46 20.21
N PRO A 173 -5.29 -9.32 20.85
CA PRO A 173 -6.05 -8.10 20.65
C PRO A 173 -5.84 -7.60 19.21
N PRO A 174 -6.84 -6.99 18.57
CA PRO A 174 -6.72 -6.56 17.18
C PRO A 174 -5.76 -5.36 17.05
N ALA A 175 -5.24 -5.14 15.85
CA ALA A 175 -4.16 -4.17 15.61
C ALA A 175 -4.61 -2.71 15.74
N ASP A 176 -5.86 -2.42 15.40
CA ASP A 176 -6.53 -1.12 15.49
C ASP A 176 -6.65 -0.57 16.92
N ARG A 177 -6.51 -1.44 17.92
CA ARG A 177 -6.53 -1.06 19.34
C ARG A 177 -5.19 -0.56 19.86
N PHE A 178 -4.13 -0.71 19.09
CA PHE A 178 -2.80 -0.23 19.46
C PHE A 178 -2.57 1.16 18.87
N PRO A 179 -2.13 2.13 19.71
CA PRO A 179 -1.69 3.41 19.20
C PRO A 179 -0.57 3.27 18.17
N PRO A 180 -0.55 4.11 17.12
CA PRO A 180 0.52 4.05 16.14
C PRO A 180 1.85 4.49 16.76
N VAL A 181 2.94 3.91 16.26
CA VAL A 181 4.30 4.14 16.79
C VAL A 181 4.70 5.61 16.69
N ASP A 182 4.31 6.31 15.62
CA ASP A 182 4.64 7.72 15.41
C ASP A 182 4.00 8.63 16.47
N ASP A 183 2.76 8.34 16.88
CA ASP A 183 2.07 9.10 17.95
C ASP A 183 2.78 8.88 19.29
N VAL A 184 3.17 7.63 19.59
CA VAL A 184 3.92 7.29 20.80
C VAL A 184 5.29 7.98 20.78
N ALA A 185 6.02 7.93 19.67
CA ALA A 185 7.32 8.56 19.51
C ALA A 185 7.25 10.07 19.75
N THR A 186 6.23 10.70 19.18
CA THR A 186 5.96 12.13 19.32
C THR A 186 5.67 12.50 20.78
N LEU A 187 4.82 11.72 21.46
CA LEU A 187 4.48 11.94 22.86
C LEU A 187 5.68 11.70 23.79
N VAL A 188 6.50 10.67 23.54
CA VAL A 188 7.70 10.38 24.33
C VAL A 188 8.76 11.48 24.17
N ALA A 189 9.01 11.96 22.95
CA ALA A 189 9.93 13.06 22.70
C ALA A 189 9.52 14.34 23.46
N ARG A 190 8.21 14.61 23.52
CA ARG A 190 7.66 15.75 24.26
C ARG A 190 7.75 15.56 25.77
N ALA A 191 7.38 14.38 26.29
CA ALA A 191 7.43 14.08 27.71
C ALA A 191 8.86 14.10 28.28
N THR A 192 9.87 13.75 27.46
CA THR A 192 11.29 13.77 27.85
C THR A 192 11.95 15.14 27.74
N GLY A 193 11.24 16.18 27.28
CA GLY A 193 11.68 17.57 27.36
C GLY A 193 12.90 17.91 26.51
N THR A 194 13.11 17.24 25.36
CA THR A 194 14.19 17.59 24.43
C THR A 194 13.98 18.94 23.71
N SER A 195 12.89 19.66 24.00
CA SER A 195 12.67 21.05 23.58
C SER A 195 12.99 22.01 24.74
N ALA A 196 14.00 22.86 24.52
CA ALA A 196 14.59 23.90 25.38
C ALA A 196 13.93 24.21 26.75
N ALA A 197 14.73 24.13 27.82
CA ALA A 197 14.35 24.32 29.23
C ALA A 197 13.59 25.63 29.59
N ASP A 198 13.60 26.67 28.75
CA ASP A 198 12.81 27.90 28.95
C ASP A 198 11.33 27.77 28.50
N GLN A 199 11.00 26.78 27.66
CA GLN A 199 9.62 26.55 27.19
C GLN A 199 8.73 25.84 28.23
N GLY A 200 9.33 25.14 29.20
CA GLY A 200 8.61 24.41 30.24
C GLY A 200 7.80 25.32 31.19
N LEU A 201 8.32 26.52 31.48
CA LEU A 201 7.64 27.49 32.35
C LEU A 201 6.39 28.07 31.68
N LEU A 202 6.49 28.45 30.39
CA LEU A 202 5.36 28.97 29.63
C LEU A 202 4.30 27.88 29.39
N GLY A 203 4.71 26.66 29.05
CA GLY A 203 3.79 25.52 28.90
C GLY A 203 3.05 25.19 30.20
N GLY A 204 3.73 25.24 31.35
CA GLY A 204 3.10 25.10 32.66
C GLY A 204 2.05 26.17 32.93
N LEU A 205 2.37 27.45 32.65
CA LEU A 205 1.42 28.56 32.80
C LEU A 205 0.21 28.42 31.88
N LEU A 206 0.41 28.10 30.60
CA LEU A 206 -0.68 27.92 29.62
C LEU A 206 -1.59 26.72 29.95
N SER A 207 -1.03 25.66 30.55
CA SER A 207 -1.80 24.49 31.00
C SER A 207 -2.70 24.79 32.21
N GLY A 208 -2.26 25.71 33.08
CA GLY A 208 -3.04 26.15 34.25
C GLY A 208 -4.10 27.21 33.93
N MET A 209 -4.11 27.76 32.71
CA MET A 209 -5.10 28.76 32.27
C MET A 209 -6.43 28.11 31.89
N ASP A 210 -7.52 28.86 32.07
CA ASP A 210 -8.82 28.49 31.53
C ASP A 210 -8.80 28.50 29.99
N ALA A 211 -9.65 27.68 29.37
CA ALA A 211 -9.67 27.50 27.92
C ALA A 211 -9.97 28.79 27.15
N GLY A 212 -10.82 29.68 27.69
CA GLY A 212 -11.19 30.94 27.04
C GLY A 212 -10.02 31.93 27.02
N ARG A 213 -9.34 32.09 28.16
CA ARG A 213 -8.17 32.94 28.28
C ARG A 213 -6.98 32.40 27.51
N ARG A 214 -6.79 31.09 27.47
CA ARG A 214 -5.78 30.45 26.62
C ARG A 214 -6.02 30.74 25.14
N ALA A 215 -7.26 30.59 24.67
CA ALA A 215 -7.60 30.90 23.27
C ALA A 215 -7.31 32.37 22.92
N ALA A 216 -7.56 33.31 23.83
CA ALA A 216 -7.23 34.72 23.63
C ALA A 216 -5.71 34.96 23.48
N VAL A 217 -4.88 34.34 24.33
CA VAL A 217 -3.42 34.45 24.24
C VAL A 217 -2.89 33.83 22.93
N VAL A 218 -3.47 32.72 22.49
CA VAL A 218 -3.13 32.10 21.20
C VAL A 218 -3.50 33.02 20.02
N ASP A 219 -4.66 33.68 20.06
CA ASP A 219 -5.09 34.60 19.00
C ASP A 219 -4.16 35.82 18.89
N VAL A 220 -3.68 36.33 20.02
CA VAL A 220 -2.66 37.38 20.07
C VAL A 220 -1.34 36.89 19.48
N ALA A 221 -0.89 35.68 19.81
CA ALA A 221 0.31 35.08 19.24
C ALA A 221 0.20 34.90 17.72
N ARG A 222 -0.95 34.42 17.21
CA ARG A 222 -1.22 34.32 15.76
C ARG A 222 -1.19 35.68 15.08
N THR A 223 -1.73 36.70 15.74
CA THR A 223 -1.72 38.08 15.23
C THR A 223 -0.29 38.62 15.13
N VAL A 224 0.56 38.34 16.12
CA VAL A 224 1.99 38.71 16.08
C VAL A 224 2.71 37.98 14.96
N ASP A 225 2.56 36.66 14.86
CA ASP A 225 3.21 35.85 13.83
C ASP A 225 2.84 36.33 12.42
N ALA A 226 1.55 36.55 12.16
CA ALA A 226 1.07 37.10 10.90
C ALA A 226 1.59 38.51 10.61
N ALA A 227 1.64 39.39 11.62
CA ALA A 227 2.13 40.76 11.46
C ALA A 227 3.64 40.82 11.19
N LEU A 228 4.42 39.94 11.83
CA LEU A 228 5.86 39.81 11.58
C LEU A 228 6.14 39.17 10.23
N ALA A 229 5.40 38.14 9.83
CA ALA A 229 5.50 37.51 8.52
C ALA A 229 5.20 38.50 7.37
N ALA A 230 4.26 39.43 7.58
CA ALA A 230 3.94 40.47 6.60
C ALA A 230 5.08 41.45 6.32
N LEU A 231 6.08 41.56 7.21
CA LEU A 231 7.29 42.36 6.97
C LEU A 231 8.30 41.67 6.06
N GLY A 232 8.16 40.36 5.82
CA GLY A 232 9.10 39.58 5.01
C GLY A 232 10.26 38.99 5.84
N PRO A 233 11.28 38.43 5.19
CA PRO A 233 12.41 37.82 5.88
C PRO A 233 13.24 38.88 6.62
N ARG A 234 13.75 38.53 7.80
CA ARG A 234 14.58 39.44 8.60
C ARG A 234 15.99 39.53 8.03
N VAL A 235 16.27 40.57 7.25
CA VAL A 235 17.59 40.83 6.66
C VAL A 235 18.35 41.87 7.49
N PRO A 236 19.62 41.64 7.85
CA PRO A 236 20.45 42.64 8.53
C PRO A 236 20.53 43.95 7.73
N GLY A 237 20.24 45.07 8.38
CA GLY A 237 20.27 46.40 7.75
C GLY A 237 18.97 46.80 7.04
N GLU A 238 17.94 45.96 7.05
CA GLU A 238 16.63 46.35 6.57
C GLU A 238 15.97 47.37 7.50
N TRP A 239 15.50 48.48 6.93
CA TRP A 239 14.99 49.62 7.70
C TRP A 239 13.68 49.28 8.45
N SER A 240 12.84 48.40 7.89
CA SER A 240 11.54 47.97 8.45
C SER A 240 11.71 47.31 9.81
N TRP A 241 12.61 46.33 9.90
CA TRP A 241 12.99 45.62 11.12
C TRP A 241 13.71 46.52 12.13
N THR A 242 14.56 47.43 11.65
CA THR A 242 15.27 48.39 12.50
C THR A 242 14.29 49.38 13.16
N LEU A 243 13.34 49.90 12.37
CA LEU A 243 12.28 50.78 12.84
C LEU A 243 11.37 50.06 13.84
N LEU A 244 10.95 48.83 13.54
CA LEU A 244 10.15 48.01 14.46
C LEU A 244 10.83 47.84 15.82
N ARG A 245 12.13 47.47 15.84
CA ARG A 245 12.89 47.33 17.08
C ARG A 245 12.89 48.62 17.91
N ASN A 246 13.05 49.77 17.27
CA ASN A 246 13.01 51.07 17.96
C ASN A 246 11.62 51.35 18.54
N LEU A 247 10.56 51.06 17.79
CA LEU A 247 9.17 51.24 18.23
C LEU A 247 8.79 50.31 19.40
N VAL A 248 9.29 49.08 19.45
CA VAL A 248 9.08 48.16 20.59
C VAL A 248 9.63 48.75 21.90
N HIS A 249 10.71 49.52 21.83
CA HIS A 249 11.26 50.27 22.95
C HIS A 249 10.66 51.69 23.10
N ASN A 250 9.56 51.99 22.41
CA ASN A 250 8.91 53.30 22.36
C ASN A 250 9.85 54.45 21.89
N THR A 251 10.93 54.11 21.20
CA THR A 251 11.87 55.08 20.63
C THR A 251 11.31 55.55 19.28
N TYR A 252 11.24 56.86 19.07
CA TYR A 252 10.70 57.50 17.84
C TYR A 252 9.19 57.35 17.60
N ALA A 253 8.38 56.92 18.58
CA ALA A 253 6.93 56.74 18.37
C ALA A 253 6.23 57.99 17.82
N GLY A 254 6.48 59.17 18.41
CA GLY A 254 5.90 60.43 17.92
C GLY A 254 6.38 60.84 16.52
N VAL A 255 7.63 60.51 16.16
CA VAL A 255 8.15 60.77 14.80
C VAL A 255 7.52 59.81 13.79
N PHE A 256 7.31 58.56 14.17
CA PHE A 256 6.66 57.55 13.35
C PHE A 256 5.19 57.89 13.07
N ASP A 257 4.43 58.27 14.10
CA ASP A 257 3.01 58.64 13.94
C ASP A 257 2.87 59.87 13.05
N ALA A 258 3.71 60.89 13.27
CA ALA A 258 3.75 62.07 12.41
C ALA A 258 4.12 61.71 10.97
N LEU A 259 5.13 60.86 10.75
CA LEU A 259 5.54 60.41 9.43
C LEU A 259 4.42 59.66 8.70
N LEU A 260 3.72 58.75 9.40
CA LEU A 260 2.60 57.99 8.84
C LEU A 260 1.44 58.91 8.44
N GLU A 261 1.14 59.91 9.27
CA GLU A 261 0.14 60.94 8.94
C GLU A 261 0.55 61.78 7.73
N GLN A 262 1.79 62.30 7.71
CA GLN A 262 2.31 63.12 6.62
C GLN A 262 2.33 62.37 5.29
N VAL A 263 2.78 61.11 5.29
CA VAL A 263 2.77 60.25 4.10
C VAL A 263 1.35 60.01 3.60
N GLY A 264 0.40 59.72 4.51
CA GLY A 264 -1.01 59.54 4.15
C GLY A 264 -1.63 60.81 3.53
N GLN A 265 -1.34 61.97 4.11
CA GLN A 265 -1.78 63.27 3.58
C GLN A 265 -1.14 63.59 2.21
N ALA A 266 0.15 63.27 2.04
CA ALA A 266 0.86 63.46 0.76
C ALA A 266 0.34 62.52 -0.33
N LEU A 267 -0.05 61.29 -0.01
CA LEU A 267 -0.70 60.37 -0.97
C LEU A 267 -2.06 60.88 -1.44
N ALA A 268 -2.88 61.40 -0.52
CA ALA A 268 -4.16 62.00 -0.89
C ALA A 268 -3.95 63.19 -1.84
N GLU A 269 -3.01 64.07 -1.54
CA GLU A 269 -2.70 65.24 -2.36
C GLU A 269 -2.07 64.86 -3.72
N SER A 270 -1.18 63.86 -3.74
CA SER A 270 -0.56 63.34 -4.97
C SER A 270 -1.58 62.82 -5.97
N ARG A 271 -2.62 62.12 -5.51
CA ARG A 271 -3.74 61.67 -6.39
C ARG A 271 -4.48 62.84 -7.02
N HIS A 272 -4.68 63.93 -6.27
CA HIS A 272 -5.33 65.13 -6.79
C HIS A 272 -4.44 65.88 -7.80
N VAL A 273 -3.13 65.96 -7.56
CA VAL A 273 -2.17 66.58 -8.49
C VAL A 273 -2.01 65.76 -9.77
N GLN A 274 -2.00 64.43 -9.70
CA GLN A 274 -1.92 63.54 -10.88
C GLN A 274 -3.14 63.62 -11.79
N ALA A 275 -4.33 63.88 -11.22
CA ALA A 275 -5.56 64.08 -11.99
C ALA A 275 -5.66 65.47 -12.64
N ALA A 276 -4.77 66.40 -12.28
CA ALA A 276 -4.75 67.78 -12.76
C ALA A 276 -3.71 67.96 -13.89
N PRO A 277 -3.79 69.08 -14.66
CA PRO A 277 -2.78 69.39 -15.68
C PRO A 277 -1.37 69.53 -15.06
N PRO A 278 -0.30 69.11 -15.77
CA PRO A 278 1.04 69.09 -15.21
C PRO A 278 1.55 70.49 -14.89
N VAL A 279 2.20 70.66 -13.73
CA VAL A 279 2.76 71.94 -13.29
C VAL A 279 4.27 71.93 -13.49
N ALA A 280 4.82 72.94 -14.17
CA ALA A 280 6.26 73.12 -14.33
C ALA A 280 6.74 74.42 -13.68
N VAL A 281 7.80 74.31 -12.88
CA VAL A 281 8.48 75.45 -12.24
C VAL A 281 9.72 75.80 -13.05
N LEU A 282 9.72 76.98 -13.68
CA LEU A 282 10.74 77.43 -14.63
C LEU A 282 11.96 78.10 -13.97
N GLY A 283 11.91 78.36 -12.66
CA GLY A 283 13.00 79.03 -11.93
C GLY A 283 12.79 79.04 -10.41
N GLY A 284 13.73 79.63 -9.67
CA GLY A 284 13.66 79.69 -8.21
C GLY A 284 12.48 80.53 -7.72
N LEU A 285 11.55 79.89 -7.01
CA LEU A 285 10.41 80.54 -6.38
C LEU A 285 10.82 81.21 -5.05
N PRO A 286 10.30 82.40 -4.73
CA PRO A 286 10.53 83.02 -3.43
C PRO A 286 9.87 82.22 -2.29
N PRO A 287 10.41 82.26 -1.06
CA PRO A 287 9.89 81.48 0.08
C PRO A 287 8.41 81.73 0.41
N HIS A 288 7.88 82.92 0.08
CA HIS A 288 6.48 83.30 0.31
C HIS A 288 5.57 83.06 -0.91
N ALA A 289 6.03 82.29 -1.91
CA ALA A 289 5.27 82.01 -3.13
C ALA A 289 3.90 81.35 -2.85
N PRO A 290 3.78 80.30 -2.01
CA PRO A 290 2.47 79.70 -1.70
C PRO A 290 1.49 80.68 -1.07
N TYR A 291 1.96 81.51 -0.13
CA TYR A 291 1.15 82.56 0.51
C TYR A 291 0.65 83.60 -0.51
N THR A 292 1.52 84.02 -1.43
CA THR A 292 1.19 85.02 -2.45
C THR A 292 0.20 84.47 -3.49
N LEU A 293 0.35 83.19 -3.88
CA LEU A 293 -0.60 82.49 -4.77
C LEU A 293 -1.97 82.33 -4.12
N ARG A 294 -2.03 81.94 -2.83
CA ARG A 294 -3.28 81.79 -2.09
C ARG A 294 -4.05 83.11 -1.99
N ARG A 295 -3.37 84.20 -1.62
CA ARG A 295 -3.95 85.55 -1.58
C ARG A 295 -4.47 86.02 -2.95
N TYR A 296 -3.80 85.63 -4.03
CA TYR A 296 -4.25 85.95 -5.38
C TYR A 296 -5.43 85.09 -5.84
N ALA A 297 -5.45 83.79 -5.51
CA ALA A 297 -6.60 82.91 -5.77
C ALA A 297 -7.86 83.42 -5.05
N GLU A 298 -7.73 83.84 -3.79
CA GLU A 298 -8.81 84.48 -3.02
C GLU A 298 -9.32 85.77 -3.70
N PHE A 299 -8.41 86.63 -4.17
CA PHE A 299 -8.78 87.84 -4.91
C PHE A 299 -9.57 87.55 -6.19
N LEU A 300 -9.18 86.54 -6.96
CA LEU A 300 -9.90 86.13 -8.17
C LEU A 300 -11.27 85.54 -7.84
N ARG A 301 -11.38 84.72 -6.80
CA ARG A 301 -12.67 84.19 -6.31
C ARG A 301 -13.62 85.27 -5.81
N ALA A 302 -13.09 86.33 -5.20
CA ALA A 302 -13.87 87.49 -4.75
C ALA A 302 -14.34 88.40 -5.90
N GLY A 303 -14.19 87.98 -7.17
CA GLY A 303 -14.61 88.74 -8.36
C GLY A 303 -13.56 89.68 -8.93
N GLY A 304 -12.30 89.60 -8.45
CA GLY A 304 -11.17 90.31 -9.02
C GLY A 304 -10.88 89.90 -10.46
N ARG A 305 -10.57 90.87 -11.33
CA ARG A 305 -10.19 90.63 -12.74
C ARG A 305 -8.71 90.90 -12.97
N ASN A 306 -8.07 90.05 -13.77
CA ASN A 306 -6.70 90.28 -14.26
C ASN A 306 -6.69 91.50 -15.19
N ARG A 307 -6.05 92.60 -14.78
CA ARG A 307 -5.98 93.84 -15.58
C ARG A 307 -4.59 94.01 -16.20
N SER A 308 -4.54 94.40 -17.48
CA SER A 308 -3.29 94.72 -18.18
C SER A 308 -2.67 96.02 -17.68
N TYR A 309 -3.51 97.02 -17.34
CA TYR A 309 -3.14 98.33 -16.81
C TYR A 309 -3.77 98.56 -15.43
N PHE A 310 -3.07 99.27 -14.53
CA PHE A 310 -3.49 99.51 -13.13
C PHE A 310 -3.75 98.24 -12.32
N ARG A 311 -2.71 97.39 -12.18
CA ARG A 311 -2.77 96.12 -11.45
C ARG A 311 -3.03 96.35 -9.96
N ASN A 312 -3.92 95.55 -9.38
CA ASN A 312 -4.14 95.51 -7.94
C ASN A 312 -2.85 95.06 -7.21
N PRO A 313 -2.53 95.55 -6.00
CA PRO A 313 -1.41 95.06 -5.19
C PRO A 313 -1.24 93.54 -5.18
N ALA A 314 -2.33 92.77 -4.98
CA ALA A 314 -2.26 91.30 -4.99
C ALA A 314 -1.80 90.72 -6.34
N GLN A 315 -2.24 91.32 -7.46
CA GLN A 315 -1.84 90.93 -8.82
C GLN A 315 -0.40 91.36 -9.13
N ARG A 316 0.03 92.52 -8.63
CA ARG A 316 1.41 93.02 -8.81
C ARG A 316 2.42 92.13 -8.08
N ASP A 317 2.08 91.74 -6.85
CA ASP A 317 2.97 90.99 -5.97
C ASP A 317 3.11 89.51 -6.39
N VAL A 318 2.06 88.91 -6.97
CA VAL A 318 2.09 87.52 -7.47
C VAL A 318 2.71 87.38 -8.87
N GLN A 319 2.78 88.44 -9.67
CA GLN A 319 3.24 88.37 -11.06
C GLN A 319 4.65 87.76 -11.24
N PRO A 320 5.64 88.05 -10.39
CA PRO A 320 6.96 87.41 -10.45
C PRO A 320 6.87 85.89 -10.26
N VAL A 321 5.97 85.43 -9.38
CA VAL A 321 5.73 84.01 -9.07
C VAL A 321 5.00 83.32 -10.25
N LEU A 322 3.94 83.93 -10.79
CA LEU A 322 3.20 83.37 -11.93
C LEU A 322 4.05 83.21 -13.19
N ARG A 323 5.01 84.10 -13.43
CA ARG A 323 5.93 84.00 -14.58
C ARG A 323 6.79 82.74 -14.52
N GLN A 324 7.10 82.27 -13.31
CA GLN A 324 7.93 81.10 -13.06
C GLN A 324 7.12 79.79 -13.02
N LEU A 325 5.79 79.85 -13.18
CA LEU A 325 4.92 78.67 -13.15
C LEU A 325 4.25 78.44 -14.50
N ARG A 326 4.07 77.18 -14.87
CA ARG A 326 3.24 76.73 -15.99
C ARG A 326 2.30 75.64 -15.53
N VAL A 327 1.06 75.67 -16.00
CA VAL A 327 0.04 74.62 -15.80
C VAL A 327 -0.35 74.14 -17.20
N GLY A 328 0.04 72.92 -17.57
CA GLY A 328 0.19 72.53 -18.96
C GLY A 328 1.26 73.39 -19.64
N ASP A 329 0.91 74.01 -20.77
CA ASP A 329 1.81 74.92 -21.50
C ASP A 329 1.54 76.42 -21.20
N ALA A 330 0.57 76.72 -20.33
CA ALA A 330 0.08 78.09 -20.10
C ALA A 330 0.51 78.67 -18.75
N VAL A 331 0.61 80.01 -18.69
CA VAL A 331 0.72 80.74 -17.42
C VAL A 331 -0.62 80.60 -16.67
N PRO A 332 -0.64 80.30 -15.35
CA PRO A 332 -1.88 80.24 -14.59
C PRO A 332 -2.61 81.58 -14.57
N GLU A 333 -3.84 81.63 -15.10
CA GLU A 333 -4.66 82.84 -15.15
C GLU A 333 -6.01 82.69 -14.44
N THR A 334 -6.54 81.47 -14.37
CA THR A 334 -7.80 81.15 -13.70
C THR A 334 -7.58 80.75 -12.24
N PRO A 335 -8.57 80.97 -11.34
CA PRO A 335 -8.46 80.53 -9.96
C PRO A 335 -8.23 79.02 -9.85
N GLU A 336 -8.80 78.22 -10.75
CA GLU A 336 -8.60 76.76 -10.79
C GLU A 336 -7.15 76.40 -11.15
N GLN A 337 -6.52 77.07 -12.12
CA GLN A 337 -5.12 76.83 -12.47
C GLN A 337 -4.15 77.26 -11.36
N ILE A 338 -4.46 78.35 -10.64
CA ILE A 338 -3.65 78.82 -9.51
C ILE A 338 -3.73 77.83 -8.34
N GLU A 339 -4.90 77.25 -8.09
CA GLU A 339 -5.07 76.20 -7.08
C GLU A 339 -4.32 74.91 -7.43
N VAL A 340 -4.32 74.51 -8.70
CA VAL A 340 -3.51 73.37 -9.16
C VAL A 340 -2.02 73.63 -8.92
N ALA A 341 -1.54 74.85 -9.20
CA ALA A 341 -0.16 75.24 -8.92
C ALA A 341 0.13 75.30 -7.40
N LEU A 342 -0.80 75.79 -6.59
CA LEU A 342 -0.66 75.84 -5.14
C LEU A 342 -0.55 74.42 -4.53
N ARG A 343 -1.43 73.50 -4.92
CA ARG A 343 -1.39 72.09 -4.48
C ARG A 343 -0.10 71.39 -4.89
N HIS A 344 0.42 71.68 -6.08
CA HIS A 344 1.71 71.15 -6.51
C HIS A 344 2.87 71.63 -5.63
N LEU A 345 2.87 72.92 -5.23
CA LEU A 345 3.88 73.46 -4.31
C LEU A 345 3.72 72.92 -2.89
N GLU A 346 2.49 72.82 -2.38
CA GLU A 346 2.21 72.25 -1.05
C GLU A 346 2.60 70.76 -0.98
N LEU A 347 2.38 69.98 -2.05
CA LEU A 347 2.88 68.62 -2.15
C LEU A 347 4.41 68.56 -2.14
N ALA A 348 5.09 69.47 -2.87
CA ALA A 348 6.54 69.55 -2.87
C ALA A 348 7.11 69.90 -1.48
N ASP A 349 6.45 70.79 -0.74
CA ASP A 349 6.81 71.14 0.63
C ASP A 349 6.64 69.94 1.57
N ARG A 350 5.51 69.24 1.50
CA ARG A 350 5.26 68.01 2.28
C ARG A 350 6.27 66.91 1.97
N LEU A 351 6.65 66.72 0.70
CA LEU A 351 7.67 65.73 0.34
C LEU A 351 9.04 66.06 0.95
N ARG A 352 9.38 67.35 1.10
CA ARG A 352 10.60 67.79 1.81
C ARG A 352 10.53 67.51 3.30
N ASP A 353 9.38 67.72 3.93
CA ASP A 353 9.16 67.42 5.34
C ASP A 353 9.19 65.90 5.60
N ILE A 354 8.60 65.10 4.69
CA ILE A 354 8.68 63.63 4.70
C ILE A 354 10.12 63.18 4.57
N ASP A 355 10.92 63.73 3.65
CA ASP A 355 12.35 63.40 3.52
C ASP A 355 13.13 63.66 4.83
N ALA A 356 12.87 64.79 5.50
CA ALA A 356 13.50 65.10 6.77
C ALA A 356 13.09 64.11 7.88
N ALA A 357 11.80 63.76 7.97
CA ALA A 357 11.29 62.78 8.93
C ALA A 357 11.80 61.37 8.64
N CYS A 358 11.89 60.97 7.37
CA CYS A 358 12.50 59.71 6.93
C CYS A 358 13.96 59.62 7.38
N ARG A 359 14.75 60.68 7.20
CA ARG A 359 16.14 60.75 7.69
C ARG A 359 16.24 60.62 9.21
N GLN A 360 15.34 61.26 9.95
CA GLN A 360 15.28 61.17 11.41
C GLN A 360 14.93 59.74 11.90
N ALA A 361 14.04 59.04 11.19
CA ALA A 361 13.60 57.70 11.53
C ALA A 361 14.50 56.58 10.95
N GLY A 362 15.49 56.91 10.11
CA GLY A 362 16.34 55.93 9.42
C GLY A 362 15.62 55.17 8.30
N VAL A 363 14.60 55.78 7.69
CA VAL A 363 13.74 55.23 6.64
C VAL A 363 14.16 55.80 5.28
N PRO A 364 14.10 55.03 4.17
CA PRO A 364 14.39 55.56 2.84
C PRO A 364 13.37 56.63 2.45
N ALA A 365 13.87 57.78 1.98
CA ALA A 365 13.03 58.87 1.49
C ALA A 365 12.42 58.52 0.12
N PRO A 366 11.12 58.81 -0.11
CA PRO A 366 10.45 58.51 -1.37
C PRO A 366 10.96 59.43 -2.49
N ARG A 367 11.32 58.86 -3.65
CA ARG A 367 11.77 59.63 -4.83
C ARG A 367 10.70 59.73 -5.89
N SER A 368 9.68 58.88 -5.81
CA SER A 368 8.57 58.82 -6.75
C SER A 368 7.23 58.69 -6.02
N ALA A 369 6.13 58.89 -6.74
CA ALA A 369 4.80 58.64 -6.21
C ALA A 369 4.56 57.15 -5.91
N ALA A 370 5.22 56.24 -6.64
CA ALA A 370 5.17 54.81 -6.35
C ALA A 370 5.90 54.50 -5.03
N ASP A 371 7.09 55.09 -4.83
CA ASP A 371 7.86 54.94 -3.59
C ASP A 371 7.08 55.43 -2.37
N LEU A 372 6.26 56.48 -2.53
CA LEU A 372 5.41 57.01 -1.47
C LEU A 372 4.28 56.04 -1.10
N VAL A 373 3.71 55.33 -2.09
CA VAL A 373 2.71 54.26 -1.86
C VAL A 373 3.35 53.07 -1.15
N ASP A 374 4.53 52.67 -1.60
CA ASP A 374 5.29 51.56 -1.00
C ASP A 374 5.69 51.89 0.44
N LEU A 375 6.11 53.14 0.69
CA LEU A 375 6.45 53.65 2.01
C LEU A 375 5.24 53.63 2.96
N ASP A 376 4.07 54.14 2.55
CA ASP A 376 2.84 54.06 3.36
C ASP A 376 2.50 52.62 3.71
N GLY A 377 2.53 51.73 2.72
CA GLY A 377 2.27 50.30 2.92
C GLY A 377 3.24 49.67 3.92
N ALA A 378 4.54 49.97 3.80
CA ALA A 378 5.56 49.45 4.71
C ALA A 378 5.43 50.02 6.13
N LEU A 379 5.20 51.33 6.28
CA LEU A 379 4.97 51.96 7.58
C LEU A 379 3.74 51.38 8.29
N ARG A 380 2.63 51.15 7.57
CA ARG A 380 1.42 50.52 8.13
C ARG A 380 1.68 49.09 8.62
N ARG A 381 2.47 48.30 7.88
CA ARG A 381 2.87 46.95 8.31
C ARG A 381 3.72 47.00 9.56
N VAL A 382 4.72 47.90 9.61
CA VAL A 382 5.57 48.11 10.80
C VAL A 382 4.74 48.54 12.01
N GLY A 383 3.81 49.48 11.84
CA GLY A 383 2.93 49.94 12.92
C GLY A 383 1.98 48.85 13.41
N THR A 384 1.52 47.96 12.51
CA THR A 384 0.69 46.81 12.89
C THR A 384 1.49 45.78 13.69
N ALA A 385 2.71 45.48 13.26
CA ALA A 385 3.63 44.61 14.01
C ALA A 385 3.98 45.18 15.40
N ALA A 386 4.29 46.48 15.48
CA ALA A 386 4.60 47.13 16.76
C ALA A 386 3.41 47.07 17.74
N ARG A 387 2.19 47.32 17.25
CA ARG A 387 0.95 47.19 18.04
C ARG A 387 0.72 45.74 18.50
N ALA A 388 0.87 44.76 17.61
CA ALA A 388 0.71 43.35 17.95
C ALA A 388 1.71 42.90 19.03
N VAL A 389 2.98 43.29 18.91
CA VAL A 389 4.01 43.01 19.93
C VAL A 389 3.69 43.71 21.25
N GLY A 390 3.17 44.94 21.21
CA GLY A 390 2.69 45.66 22.39
C GLY A 390 1.54 44.94 23.11
N THR A 391 0.57 44.42 22.35
CA THR A 391 -0.54 43.60 22.88
C THR A 391 -0.02 42.30 23.49
N LEU A 392 0.89 41.59 22.82
CA LEU A 392 1.52 40.39 23.36
C LEU A 392 2.24 40.67 24.67
N ARG A 393 3.04 41.74 24.73
CA ARG A 393 3.75 42.14 25.95
C ARG A 393 2.78 42.41 27.09
N HIS A 394 1.68 43.11 26.83
CA HIS A 394 0.63 43.34 27.82
C HIS A 394 0.04 42.01 28.30
N ASP A 395 -0.48 41.20 27.39
CA ASP A 395 -1.26 40.01 27.75
C ASP A 395 -0.39 38.93 28.40
N VAL A 396 0.87 38.77 27.96
CA VAL A 396 1.84 37.83 28.55
C VAL A 396 2.30 38.25 29.95
N LEU A 397 2.51 39.55 30.18
CA LEU A 397 2.84 40.08 31.52
C LEU A 397 1.69 39.85 32.51
N PHE A 398 0.44 39.84 32.04
CA PHE A 398 -0.73 39.62 32.89
C PHE A 398 -1.18 38.17 33.00
N ILE A 399 -0.53 37.20 32.34
CA ILE A 399 -0.85 35.76 32.47
C ILE A 399 -0.94 35.35 33.95
N HIS A 400 -0.04 35.86 34.79
CA HIS A 400 -0.05 35.65 36.24
C HIS A 400 0.46 36.92 36.97
N PRO A 401 -0.01 37.25 38.20
CA PRO A 401 0.45 38.42 38.96
C PRO A 401 1.97 38.48 39.17
N ASN A 402 2.64 37.32 39.13
CA ASN A 402 4.09 37.15 39.20
C ASN A 402 4.61 36.42 37.95
N SER A 403 4.16 36.81 36.75
CA SER A 403 4.58 36.17 35.50
C SER A 403 6.10 36.24 35.35
N PRO A 404 6.83 35.11 35.28
CA PRO A 404 8.28 35.09 35.06
C PRO A 404 8.64 35.38 33.60
N VAL A 405 7.64 35.38 32.70
CA VAL A 405 7.82 35.59 31.26
C VAL A 405 7.80 37.10 30.98
N SER A 406 8.93 37.62 30.53
CA SER A 406 9.07 39.01 30.11
C SER A 406 9.28 39.07 28.59
N VAL A 407 8.70 40.09 27.95
CA VAL A 407 8.90 40.38 26.52
C VAL A 407 9.60 41.75 26.41
N PRO A 408 10.92 41.82 26.70
CA PRO A 408 11.66 43.08 26.70
C PRO A 408 11.99 43.61 25.30
N ASP A 409 12.12 42.71 24.32
CA ASP A 409 12.54 43.02 22.96
C ASP A 409 11.82 42.14 21.91
N LEU A 410 12.13 42.41 20.65
CA LEU A 410 11.53 41.72 19.51
C LEU A 410 11.92 40.23 19.44
N ASP A 411 13.14 39.88 19.83
CA ASP A 411 13.61 38.49 19.80
C ASP A 411 12.84 37.65 20.81
N SER A 412 12.65 38.18 22.02
CA SER A 412 11.83 37.60 23.06
C SER A 412 10.36 37.47 22.62
N ALA A 413 9.82 38.47 21.92
CA ALA A 413 8.45 38.43 21.40
C ALA A 413 8.25 37.29 20.39
N GLN A 414 9.23 37.09 19.49
CA GLN A 414 9.23 35.99 18.53
C GLN A 414 9.31 34.63 19.23
N GLN A 415 10.22 34.49 20.20
CA GLN A 415 10.38 33.25 20.96
C GLN A 415 9.11 32.88 21.75
N VAL A 416 8.51 33.85 22.45
CA VAL A 416 7.28 33.64 23.21
C VAL A 416 6.11 33.31 22.30
N THR A 417 5.99 34.00 21.16
CA THR A 417 4.96 33.71 20.15
C THR A 417 5.10 32.28 19.63
N ALA A 418 6.31 31.88 19.24
CA ALA A 418 6.57 30.52 18.76
C ALA A 418 6.24 29.47 19.83
N ALA A 419 6.59 29.71 21.09
CA ALA A 419 6.29 28.79 22.19
C ALA A 419 4.77 28.69 22.50
N ILE A 420 4.02 29.79 22.42
CA ILE A 420 2.55 29.77 22.58
C ILE A 420 1.90 28.96 21.46
N LEU A 421 2.31 29.20 20.21
CA LEU A 421 1.78 28.49 19.05
C LEU A 421 2.16 27.00 19.06
N ASP A 422 3.38 26.68 19.51
CA ASP A 422 3.81 25.31 19.69
C ASP A 422 2.99 24.60 20.78
N TYR A 423 2.72 25.25 21.91
CA TYR A 423 1.83 24.71 22.94
C TYR A 423 0.39 24.52 22.43
N ASP A 424 -0.17 25.46 21.67
CA ASP A 424 -1.51 25.32 21.08
C ASP A 424 -1.61 24.11 20.13
N ALA A 425 -0.56 23.87 19.34
CA ALA A 425 -0.52 22.74 18.41
C ALA A 425 -0.25 21.39 19.10
N HIS A 426 0.56 21.39 20.16
CA HIS A 426 1.21 20.17 20.65
C HIS A 426 1.01 19.84 22.14
N GLY A 427 0.52 20.79 22.95
CA GLY A 427 0.32 20.63 24.40
C GLY A 427 1.60 20.68 25.24
N SER A 428 1.51 20.44 26.56
CA SER A 428 2.69 20.39 27.45
C SER A 428 3.33 19.00 27.57
N ALA A 429 4.57 18.96 28.07
CA ALA A 429 5.23 17.71 28.46
C ALA A 429 4.43 16.91 29.50
N ASP A 430 3.81 17.58 30.47
CA ASP A 430 2.95 16.94 31.48
C ASP A 430 1.66 16.37 30.87
N GLU A 431 1.06 17.07 29.90
CA GLU A 431 -0.09 16.55 29.16
C GLU A 431 0.30 15.34 28.30
N ALA A 432 1.47 15.38 27.66
CA ALA A 432 2.01 14.25 26.92
C ALA A 432 2.26 13.03 27.83
N ALA A 433 2.86 13.24 29.01
CA ALA A 433 3.07 12.18 30.00
C ALA A 433 1.75 11.60 30.52
N ARG A 434 0.75 12.43 30.84
CA ARG A 434 -0.59 11.96 31.23
C ARG A 434 -1.27 11.17 30.13
N ARG A 435 -1.10 11.58 28.88
CA ARG A 435 -1.67 10.88 27.71
C ARG A 435 -1.00 9.51 27.50
N LEU A 436 0.33 9.43 27.66
CA LEU A 436 1.06 8.16 27.63
C LEU A 436 0.59 7.22 28.75
N GLU A 437 0.43 7.70 29.97
CA GLU A 437 -0.08 6.89 31.09
C GLU A 437 -1.51 6.40 30.84
N ALA A 438 -2.38 7.25 30.27
CA ALA A 438 -3.72 6.86 29.86
C ALA A 438 -3.69 5.75 28.80
N MET A 439 -2.83 5.87 27.79
CA MET A 439 -2.64 4.85 26.74
C MET A 439 -2.14 3.53 27.32
N VAL A 440 -1.19 3.56 28.25
CA VAL A 440 -0.72 2.37 28.99
C VAL A 440 -1.89 1.70 29.73
N GLY A 441 -2.71 2.50 30.43
CA GLY A 441 -3.87 2.03 31.17
C GLY A 441 -4.93 1.39 30.27
N GLU A 442 -5.21 1.97 29.11
CA GLU A 442 -6.14 1.42 28.11
C GLU A 442 -5.63 0.11 27.52
N LEU A 443 -4.36 0.07 27.11
CA LEU A 443 -3.75 -1.13 26.54
C LEU A 443 -3.69 -2.28 27.53
N ALA A 444 -3.37 -2.01 28.80
CA ALA A 444 -3.33 -3.03 29.84
C ALA A 444 -4.73 -3.63 30.14
N ARG A 445 -5.82 -2.90 29.86
CA ARG A 445 -7.20 -3.37 30.07
C ARG A 445 -7.78 -4.12 28.88
N LEU A 446 -7.13 -4.10 27.71
CA LEU A 446 -7.64 -4.79 26.52
C LEU A 446 -7.81 -6.30 26.74
N ILE A 447 -6.92 -6.92 27.52
CA ILE A 447 -6.96 -8.35 27.82
C ILE A 447 -6.73 -8.56 29.32
N PRO A 448 -7.52 -9.42 29.98
CA PRO A 448 -7.26 -9.80 31.37
C PRO A 448 -5.85 -10.38 31.54
N VAL A 449 -5.18 -10.02 32.64
CA VAL A 449 -3.78 -10.44 32.94
C VAL A 449 -3.58 -11.96 32.83
N THR A 450 -4.58 -12.75 33.18
CA THR A 450 -4.56 -14.23 33.12
C THR A 450 -4.52 -14.80 31.69
N ARG A 451 -4.79 -13.99 30.67
CA ARG A 451 -4.80 -14.36 29.25
C ARG A 451 -3.85 -13.51 28.41
N MET A 452 -3.03 -12.70 29.05
CA MET A 452 -2.13 -11.77 28.39
C MET A 452 -0.99 -12.54 27.70
N ALA A 453 -0.84 -12.32 26.40
CA ALA A 453 0.26 -12.90 25.65
C ALA A 453 1.58 -12.16 25.98
N PRO A 454 2.75 -12.84 25.96
CA PRO A 454 4.02 -12.21 26.29
C PRO A 454 4.37 -11.03 25.37
N GLU A 455 3.91 -11.06 24.11
CA GLU A 455 4.03 -9.93 23.17
C GLU A 455 3.26 -8.69 23.65
N HIS A 456 2.04 -8.88 24.18
CA HIS A 456 1.22 -7.79 24.71
C HIS A 456 1.80 -7.23 26.00
N THR A 457 2.30 -8.09 26.89
CA THR A 457 3.03 -7.66 28.09
C THR A 457 4.22 -6.78 27.72
N ARG A 458 5.06 -7.21 26.76
CA ARG A 458 6.21 -6.43 26.28
C ARG A 458 5.81 -5.08 25.70
N ALA A 459 4.71 -5.01 24.95
CA ALA A 459 4.21 -3.74 24.41
C ALA A 459 3.80 -2.75 25.53
N VAL A 460 3.11 -3.25 26.57
CA VAL A 460 2.72 -2.43 27.73
C VAL A 460 3.94 -2.00 28.54
N GLU A 461 4.91 -2.89 28.75
CA GLU A 461 6.16 -2.59 29.46
C GLU A 461 7.03 -1.59 28.71
N ALA A 462 7.16 -1.72 27.39
CA ALA A 462 7.91 -0.78 26.56
C ALA A 462 7.30 0.63 26.62
N LEU A 463 5.97 0.75 26.58
CA LEU A 463 5.30 2.05 26.74
C LEU A 463 5.52 2.65 28.13
N ARG A 464 5.46 1.85 29.19
CA ARG A 464 5.78 2.33 30.56
C ARG A 464 7.23 2.81 30.69
N ALA A 465 8.14 2.16 29.97
CA ALA A 465 9.55 2.54 29.94
C ALA A 465 9.84 3.72 29.00
N ASN A 466 8.84 4.26 28.29
CA ASN A 466 9.01 5.23 27.20
C ASN A 466 9.98 4.74 26.10
N ASP A 467 10.06 3.42 25.89
CA ASP A 467 10.91 2.80 24.88
C ASP A 467 10.13 2.62 23.56
N VAL A 468 10.28 3.60 22.67
CA VAL A 468 9.62 3.61 21.34
C VAL A 468 10.08 2.43 20.48
N THR A 469 11.37 2.10 20.51
CA THR A 469 11.95 1.02 19.71
C THR A 469 11.46 -0.34 20.22
N GLY A 470 11.47 -0.53 21.54
CA GLY A 470 10.91 -1.72 22.19
C GLY A 470 9.41 -1.88 21.93
N TYR A 471 8.66 -0.76 21.88
CA TYR A 471 7.24 -0.78 21.57
C TYR A 471 6.98 -1.24 20.13
N ALA A 472 7.70 -0.67 19.16
CA ALA A 472 7.59 -1.07 17.76
C ALA A 472 7.90 -2.57 17.56
N ALA A 473 9.00 -3.05 18.14
CA ALA A 473 9.37 -4.46 18.09
C ALA A 473 8.29 -5.37 18.70
N ALA A 474 7.67 -4.95 19.81
CA ALA A 474 6.58 -5.71 20.41
C ALA A 474 5.32 -5.77 19.54
N LEU A 475 5.01 -4.71 18.77
CA LEU A 475 3.90 -4.71 17.80
C LEU A 475 4.17 -5.66 16.62
N ASP A 476 5.40 -5.69 16.12
CA ASP A 476 5.81 -6.62 15.06
C ASP A 476 5.69 -8.07 15.53
N ASP A 477 6.19 -8.36 16.74
CA ASP A 477 6.06 -9.68 17.35
C ASP A 477 4.59 -10.06 17.56
N LEU A 478 3.74 -9.11 17.96
CA LEU A 478 2.30 -9.33 18.10
C LEU A 478 1.63 -9.60 16.74
N ALA A 479 2.04 -8.92 15.67
CA ALA A 479 1.56 -9.17 14.32
C ALA A 479 1.98 -10.56 13.81
N ALA A 480 3.22 -10.96 14.07
CA ALA A 480 3.69 -12.32 13.80
C ALA A 480 2.88 -13.36 14.60
N ALA A 481 2.68 -13.13 15.89
CA ALA A 481 1.88 -14.01 16.75
C ALA A 481 0.42 -14.15 16.29
N ARG A 482 -0.21 -13.05 15.81
CA ARG A 482 -1.55 -13.08 15.20
C ARG A 482 -1.59 -13.97 13.97
N SER A 483 -0.60 -13.84 13.10
CA SER A 483 -0.49 -14.63 11.87
C SER A 483 -0.32 -16.12 12.18
N ILE A 484 0.52 -16.45 13.16
CA ILE A 484 0.74 -17.81 13.67
C ILE A 484 -0.55 -18.39 14.27
N ALA A 485 -1.25 -17.63 15.12
CA ALA A 485 -2.50 -18.06 15.74
C ALA A 485 -3.63 -18.24 14.71
N ALA A 486 -3.73 -17.35 13.72
CA ALA A 486 -4.69 -17.46 12.63
C ALA A 486 -4.46 -18.72 11.79
N ALA A 487 -3.20 -19.00 11.43
CA ALA A 487 -2.82 -20.21 10.71
C ALA A 487 -3.15 -21.49 11.50
N GLU A 488 -2.93 -21.50 12.82
CA GLU A 488 -3.27 -22.65 13.67
C GLU A 488 -4.79 -22.84 13.80
N ASN A 489 -5.53 -21.77 14.02
CA ASN A 489 -7.00 -21.83 14.11
C ASN A 489 -7.60 -22.31 12.78
N ARG A 490 -7.07 -21.83 11.65
CA ARG A 490 -7.46 -22.29 10.31
C ARG A 490 -7.12 -23.76 10.08
N CYS A 491 -5.95 -24.21 10.52
CA CYS A 491 -5.57 -25.62 10.49
C CYS A 491 -6.56 -26.47 11.30
N ALA A 492 -6.89 -26.05 12.52
CA ALA A 492 -7.81 -26.75 13.39
C ALA A 492 -9.23 -26.82 12.79
N GLU A 493 -9.71 -25.73 12.19
CA GLU A 493 -11.00 -25.67 11.51
C GLU A 493 -11.07 -26.66 10.33
N LEU A 494 -10.08 -26.64 9.45
CA LEU A 494 -10.03 -27.52 8.27
C LEU A 494 -9.88 -28.99 8.66
N THR A 495 -9.02 -29.30 9.64
CA THR A 495 -8.89 -30.68 10.15
C THR A 495 -10.18 -31.17 10.80
N GLU A 496 -10.90 -30.31 11.52
CA GLU A 496 -12.18 -30.68 12.14
C GLU A 496 -13.27 -30.94 11.08
N ARG A 497 -13.31 -30.14 10.01
CA ARG A 497 -14.18 -30.42 8.86
C ARG A 497 -13.83 -31.75 8.20
N LEU A 498 -12.54 -32.01 7.95
CA LEU A 498 -12.08 -33.30 7.41
C LEU A 498 -12.45 -34.47 8.34
N ARG A 499 -12.30 -34.30 9.67
CA ARG A 499 -12.59 -35.33 10.66
C ARG A 499 -14.07 -35.75 10.66
N ARG A 500 -14.99 -34.81 10.41
CA ARG A 500 -16.44 -35.11 10.36
C ARG A 500 -16.82 -36.02 9.18
N GLU A 501 -16.08 -35.92 8.07
CA GLU A 501 -16.35 -36.70 6.86
C GLU A 501 -15.49 -37.97 6.79
N LEU A 502 -14.20 -37.83 7.09
CA LEU A 502 -13.16 -38.85 6.93
C LEU A 502 -12.29 -38.92 8.19
N PRO A 503 -12.81 -39.45 9.31
CA PRO A 503 -12.12 -39.43 10.61
C PRO A 503 -10.75 -40.12 10.58
N ARG A 504 -10.66 -41.27 9.89
CA ARG A 504 -9.41 -42.04 9.78
C ARG A 504 -8.31 -41.28 9.02
N VAL A 505 -8.69 -40.53 7.99
CA VAL A 505 -7.75 -39.73 7.19
C VAL A 505 -7.26 -38.54 8.02
N ALA A 506 -8.16 -37.86 8.72
CA ALA A 506 -7.79 -36.76 9.62
C ALA A 506 -6.80 -37.22 10.70
N GLU A 507 -7.05 -38.36 11.35
CA GLU A 507 -6.14 -38.96 12.33
C GLU A 507 -4.79 -39.33 11.72
N ALA A 508 -4.77 -39.91 10.50
CA ALA A 508 -3.54 -40.25 9.80
C ALA A 508 -2.71 -39.00 9.46
N TRP A 509 -3.35 -37.93 9.01
CA TRP A 509 -2.69 -36.67 8.67
C TRP A 509 -2.16 -35.94 9.91
N GLU A 510 -2.89 -35.98 11.02
CA GLU A 510 -2.41 -35.43 12.30
C GLU A 510 -1.22 -36.23 12.86
N ALA A 511 -1.27 -37.56 12.80
CA ALA A 511 -0.15 -38.41 13.20
C ALA A 511 1.09 -38.15 12.33
N ALA A 512 0.92 -38.06 11.00
CA ALA A 512 2.01 -37.72 10.08
C ALA A 512 2.61 -36.34 10.37
N SER A 513 1.78 -35.34 10.70
CA SER A 513 2.24 -34.00 11.11
C SER A 513 2.97 -34.02 12.46
N ALA A 514 2.57 -34.88 13.40
CA ALA A 514 3.25 -35.02 14.69
C ALA A 514 4.63 -35.66 14.52
N ASP A 515 4.72 -36.71 13.69
CA ASP A 515 5.96 -37.45 13.42
C ASP A 515 6.87 -36.73 12.40
N ARG A 516 6.45 -35.57 11.88
CA ARG A 516 7.09 -34.82 10.79
C ARG A 516 7.34 -35.67 9.54
N GLN A 517 6.52 -36.71 9.36
CA GLN A 517 6.52 -37.53 8.16
C GLN A 517 5.79 -36.74 7.08
N GLY A 518 6.51 -36.36 6.03
CA GLY A 518 5.88 -35.77 4.85
C GLY A 518 4.99 -36.80 4.17
N GLY A 519 3.72 -36.47 3.92
CA GLY A 519 2.79 -37.34 3.19
C GLY A 519 1.36 -37.22 3.65
N PHE A 520 0.61 -36.29 3.05
CA PHE A 520 -0.82 -36.08 3.30
C PHE A 520 -1.62 -36.59 2.10
N GLY A 521 -1.41 -37.87 1.77
CA GLY A 521 -2.06 -38.54 0.65
C GLY A 521 -3.45 -39.07 1.02
N LEU A 522 -4.25 -39.35 0.00
CA LEU A 522 -5.57 -39.94 0.09
C LEU A 522 -5.74 -40.99 -1.01
N ALA A 523 -6.30 -42.15 -0.69
CA ALA A 523 -6.70 -43.16 -1.67
C ALA A 523 -8.23 -43.25 -1.73
N TRP A 524 -8.81 -43.08 -2.91
CA TRP A 524 -10.24 -43.21 -3.14
C TRP A 524 -10.52 -44.40 -4.07
N PHE A 525 -11.24 -45.39 -3.57
CA PHE A 525 -11.56 -46.61 -4.33
C PHE A 525 -12.91 -46.45 -5.02
N VAL A 526 -12.91 -46.52 -6.35
CA VAL A 526 -14.12 -46.31 -7.16
C VAL A 526 -14.08 -47.15 -8.44
N GLU A 527 -15.21 -47.78 -8.77
CA GLU A 527 -15.36 -48.52 -10.04
C GLU A 527 -15.23 -47.58 -11.23
N ALA A 528 -14.63 -48.06 -12.32
CA ALA A 528 -14.35 -47.24 -13.49
C ALA A 528 -15.63 -46.69 -14.14
N ASP A 529 -16.74 -47.44 -14.12
CA ASP A 529 -18.04 -46.98 -14.62
C ASP A 529 -18.58 -45.83 -13.80
N ARG A 530 -18.61 -45.98 -12.47
CA ARG A 530 -19.07 -44.93 -11.56
C ARG A 530 -18.24 -43.66 -11.65
N LEU A 531 -16.93 -43.80 -11.86
CA LEU A 531 -16.02 -42.68 -12.01
C LEU A 531 -16.25 -41.93 -13.33
N LEU A 532 -16.55 -42.65 -14.42
CA LEU A 532 -16.91 -42.04 -15.70
C LEU A 532 -18.29 -41.37 -15.65
N GLU A 533 -19.27 -41.98 -14.98
CA GLU A 533 -20.60 -41.37 -14.77
C GLU A 533 -20.53 -40.07 -13.97
N ASN A 534 -19.68 -40.05 -12.94
CA ASN A 534 -19.56 -38.94 -11.99
C ASN A 534 -18.12 -38.43 -11.91
N LEU A 535 -17.67 -37.76 -12.96
CA LEU A 535 -16.35 -37.15 -12.99
C LEU A 535 -16.23 -36.09 -11.86
N PRO A 536 -15.20 -36.19 -10.99
CA PRO A 536 -14.96 -35.20 -9.95
C PRO A 536 -14.58 -33.85 -10.56
N GLU A 537 -14.62 -32.79 -9.75
CA GLU A 537 -14.12 -31.49 -10.15
C GLU A 537 -12.62 -31.55 -10.50
N ALA A 538 -12.20 -30.66 -11.41
CA ALA A 538 -10.80 -30.57 -11.79
C ALA A 538 -9.91 -30.28 -10.57
N ASP A 539 -8.69 -30.82 -10.56
CA ASP A 539 -7.73 -30.69 -9.44
C ASP A 539 -8.18 -31.36 -8.12
N THR A 540 -9.18 -32.25 -8.12
CA THR A 540 -9.53 -33.03 -6.91
C THR A 540 -8.69 -34.30 -6.76
N VAL A 541 -8.25 -34.88 -7.89
CA VAL A 541 -7.44 -36.11 -7.94
C VAL A 541 -6.14 -35.82 -8.68
N ASP A 542 -5.01 -36.30 -8.13
CA ASP A 542 -3.68 -36.09 -8.71
C ASP A 542 -3.27 -37.22 -9.66
N VAL A 543 -3.70 -38.46 -9.36
CA VAL A 543 -3.33 -39.67 -10.10
C VAL A 543 -4.53 -40.62 -10.17
N VAL A 544 -4.81 -41.16 -11.36
CA VAL A 544 -5.68 -42.34 -11.52
C VAL A 544 -4.79 -43.59 -11.61
N LEU A 545 -5.02 -44.57 -10.75
CA LEU A 545 -4.39 -45.88 -10.78
C LEU A 545 -5.42 -46.91 -11.29
N LEU A 546 -5.26 -47.34 -12.54
CA LEU A 546 -6.19 -48.24 -13.22
C LEU A 546 -5.67 -49.69 -13.17
N LEU A 547 -6.40 -50.56 -12.48
CA LEU A 547 -6.14 -52.00 -12.43
C LEU A 547 -6.69 -52.71 -13.68
N GLY A 548 -6.05 -53.80 -14.08
CA GLY A 548 -6.51 -54.65 -15.19
C GLY A 548 -6.39 -54.00 -16.57
N ALA A 549 -5.51 -53.01 -16.76
CA ALA A 549 -5.48 -52.15 -17.95
C ALA A 549 -5.29 -52.90 -19.30
N ALA A 550 -4.82 -54.15 -19.27
CA ALA A 550 -4.64 -55.00 -20.44
C ALA A 550 -5.96 -55.51 -21.07
N GLU A 551 -7.04 -55.55 -20.28
CA GLU A 551 -8.37 -56.06 -20.69
C GLU A 551 -9.39 -54.94 -20.90
N VAL A 552 -8.98 -53.71 -20.62
CA VAL A 552 -9.84 -52.53 -20.58
C VAL A 552 -9.88 -51.85 -21.97
N GLY A 553 -11.09 -51.49 -22.42
CA GLY A 553 -11.35 -50.83 -23.70
C GLY A 553 -10.79 -49.40 -23.82
N VAL A 554 -10.73 -48.88 -25.04
CA VAL A 554 -10.21 -47.52 -25.36
C VAL A 554 -11.05 -46.40 -24.75
N ASP A 555 -12.35 -46.62 -24.57
CA ASP A 555 -13.30 -45.69 -23.92
C ASP A 555 -12.84 -45.23 -22.53
N ARG A 556 -12.04 -46.06 -21.87
CA ARG A 556 -11.56 -45.85 -20.50
C ARG A 556 -10.42 -44.85 -20.44
N LEU A 557 -9.87 -44.44 -21.59
CA LEU A 557 -8.95 -43.30 -21.66
C LEU A 557 -9.62 -41.99 -21.26
N LEU A 558 -10.95 -41.91 -21.28
CA LEU A 558 -11.69 -40.77 -20.72
C LEU A 558 -11.40 -40.55 -19.22
N LEU A 559 -10.90 -41.57 -18.51
CA LEU A 559 -10.42 -41.43 -17.13
C LEU A 559 -9.22 -40.47 -17.00
N THR A 560 -8.50 -40.17 -18.09
CA THR A 560 -7.48 -39.11 -18.08
C THR A 560 -8.07 -37.70 -17.90
N ALA A 561 -9.40 -37.55 -17.94
CA ALA A 561 -10.07 -36.32 -17.55
C ALA A 561 -10.11 -36.12 -16.02
N VAL A 562 -10.07 -37.20 -15.24
CA VAL A 562 -10.20 -37.20 -13.78
C VAL A 562 -8.96 -36.62 -13.10
N ALA A 563 -7.78 -36.91 -13.64
CA ALA A 563 -6.50 -36.50 -13.07
C ALA A 563 -5.49 -36.16 -14.16
N PRO A 564 -4.50 -35.29 -13.87
CA PRO A 564 -3.42 -34.99 -14.83
C PRO A 564 -2.52 -36.18 -15.14
N ARG A 565 -2.59 -37.26 -14.36
CA ARG A 565 -1.69 -38.42 -14.45
C ARG A 565 -2.47 -39.73 -14.39
N LEU A 566 -2.11 -40.68 -15.25
CA LEU A 566 -2.67 -42.02 -15.30
C LEU A 566 -1.55 -43.06 -15.16
N ALA A 567 -1.75 -44.01 -14.23
CA ALA A 567 -0.93 -45.20 -14.07
C ALA A 567 -1.76 -46.44 -14.45
N ALA A 568 -1.40 -47.10 -15.54
CA ALA A 568 -2.05 -48.32 -16.03
C ALA A 568 -1.31 -49.55 -15.49
N VAL A 569 -2.00 -50.39 -14.71
CA VAL A 569 -1.42 -51.59 -14.09
C VAL A 569 -1.71 -52.83 -14.92
N VAL A 570 -0.67 -53.60 -15.20
CA VAL A 570 -0.73 -54.89 -15.89
C VAL A 570 -0.25 -55.98 -14.93
N ALA A 571 -1.14 -56.91 -14.62
CA ALA A 571 -0.86 -58.03 -13.72
C ALA A 571 0.11 -59.04 -14.36
N PRO A 572 0.83 -59.84 -13.56
CA PRO A 572 1.82 -60.78 -14.06
C PRO A 572 1.24 -61.82 -15.01
N GLY A 573 1.91 -62.03 -16.13
CA GLY A 573 1.54 -63.07 -17.12
C GLY A 573 0.28 -62.77 -17.94
N VAL A 574 -0.38 -61.63 -17.74
CA VAL A 574 -1.55 -61.22 -18.54
C VAL A 574 -1.09 -60.73 -19.91
N ARG A 575 -1.69 -61.30 -20.97
CA ARG A 575 -1.49 -60.82 -22.34
C ARG A 575 -2.56 -59.80 -22.70
N PRO A 576 -2.26 -58.78 -23.52
CA PRO A 576 -3.27 -57.84 -23.99
C PRO A 576 -4.38 -58.59 -24.72
N ALA A 577 -5.64 -58.20 -24.50
CA ALA A 577 -6.78 -58.76 -25.21
C ALA A 577 -6.65 -58.57 -26.74
N GLU A 578 -7.25 -59.46 -27.53
CA GLU A 578 -7.28 -59.35 -29.00
C GLU A 578 -8.19 -58.16 -29.41
N GLY A 579 -7.59 -56.97 -29.60
CA GLY A 579 -8.29 -55.76 -30.01
C GLY A 579 -7.57 -54.47 -29.57
N PRO A 580 -8.09 -53.28 -29.94
CA PRO A 580 -7.58 -52.02 -29.41
C PRO A 580 -7.96 -51.90 -27.93
N THR A 581 -6.96 -51.96 -27.06
CA THR A 581 -7.12 -51.78 -25.60
C THR A 581 -6.56 -50.44 -25.15
N LEU A 582 -6.94 -49.98 -23.96
CA LEU A 582 -6.35 -48.80 -23.32
C LEU A 582 -4.83 -48.91 -23.29
N LEU A 583 -4.32 -50.08 -22.90
CA LEU A 583 -2.88 -50.35 -22.84
C LEU A 583 -2.20 -50.15 -24.21
N SER A 584 -2.81 -50.59 -25.31
CA SER A 584 -2.25 -50.40 -26.66
C SER A 584 -2.11 -48.93 -27.05
N VAL A 585 -3.06 -48.07 -26.63
CA VAL A 585 -3.04 -46.63 -26.91
C VAL A 585 -2.06 -45.90 -25.99
N VAL A 586 -2.00 -46.26 -24.71
CA VAL A 586 -1.03 -45.71 -23.75
C VAL A 586 0.40 -46.07 -24.15
N GLN A 587 0.62 -47.27 -24.68
CA GLN A 587 1.90 -47.68 -25.26
C GLN A 587 2.27 -46.85 -26.50
N ARG A 588 1.30 -46.58 -27.41
CA ARG A 588 1.52 -45.67 -28.55
C ARG A 588 1.84 -44.24 -28.12
N ALA A 589 1.21 -43.75 -27.04
CA ALA A 589 1.56 -42.46 -26.45
C ALA A 589 2.98 -42.44 -25.83
N SER A 590 3.72 -43.55 -25.90
CA SER A 590 5.05 -43.76 -25.31
C SER A 590 5.08 -43.52 -23.80
N ALA A 591 4.07 -44.01 -23.09
CA ALA A 591 4.07 -44.02 -21.64
C ALA A 591 5.33 -44.68 -21.08
N LEU A 592 5.83 -44.14 -19.95
CA LEU A 592 6.98 -44.72 -19.26
C LEU A 592 6.58 -46.08 -18.67
N VAL A 593 7.41 -47.12 -18.88
CA VAL A 593 7.16 -48.44 -18.31
C VAL A 593 8.04 -48.63 -17.06
N VAL A 594 7.40 -48.98 -15.95
CA VAL A 594 8.05 -49.43 -14.73
C VAL A 594 7.79 -50.93 -14.60
N ALA A 595 8.85 -51.75 -14.56
CA ALA A 595 8.72 -53.20 -14.46
C ALA A 595 8.75 -53.66 -13.00
N GLY A 596 7.83 -54.54 -12.61
CA GLY A 596 7.65 -55.03 -11.25
C GLY A 596 8.72 -56.04 -10.77
N ARG A 597 9.46 -56.69 -11.68
CA ARG A 597 10.53 -57.66 -11.33
C ARG A 597 11.90 -57.30 -11.88
N PRO A 598 12.94 -57.22 -11.02
CA PRO A 598 14.29 -57.64 -11.35
C PRO A 598 14.61 -59.03 -10.77
N GLU A 599 15.66 -59.66 -11.29
CA GLU A 599 16.23 -60.92 -10.80
C GLU A 599 16.50 -60.94 -9.27
N PRO A 600 16.71 -62.13 -8.66
CA PRO A 600 16.68 -62.37 -7.19
C PRO A 600 17.75 -61.66 -6.33
N SER A 601 18.46 -60.67 -6.84
CA SER A 601 19.64 -60.06 -6.21
C SER A 601 19.64 -58.52 -6.17
N ALA A 602 18.56 -57.83 -6.56
CA ALA A 602 18.51 -56.36 -6.49
C ALA A 602 17.26 -55.82 -5.76
N PRO A 603 17.40 -54.84 -4.84
CA PRO A 603 16.26 -54.11 -4.31
C PRO A 603 15.84 -53.01 -5.30
N ALA A 604 14.53 -52.84 -5.46
CA ALA A 604 13.82 -51.82 -6.25
C ALA A 604 13.51 -52.16 -7.73
N ALA A 605 12.29 -51.76 -8.12
CA ALA A 605 11.73 -51.85 -9.47
C ALA A 605 12.61 -51.10 -10.49
N ARG A 606 12.90 -51.74 -11.62
CA ARG A 606 13.76 -51.17 -12.67
C ARG A 606 12.92 -50.43 -13.72
N VAL A 607 13.24 -49.18 -13.97
CA VAL A 607 12.65 -48.39 -15.05
C VAL A 607 13.32 -48.81 -16.36
N VAL A 608 12.56 -49.34 -17.32
CA VAL A 608 13.11 -49.82 -18.61
C VAL A 608 12.39 -49.14 -19.76
N ARG A 609 13.14 -48.64 -20.75
CA ARG A 609 12.54 -48.10 -21.97
C ARG A 609 12.01 -49.23 -22.86
N LEU A 610 10.85 -48.99 -23.46
CA LEU A 610 10.08 -49.98 -24.25
C LEU A 610 10.86 -50.64 -25.38
N SER A 611 11.79 -49.92 -26.03
CA SER A 611 12.65 -50.47 -27.09
C SER A 611 13.55 -51.60 -26.60
N ASP A 612 13.86 -51.63 -25.31
CA ASP A 612 14.75 -52.62 -24.69
C ASP A 612 13.92 -53.75 -24.05
N ALA A 613 12.76 -53.44 -23.45
CA ALA A 613 11.85 -54.44 -22.90
C ALA A 613 11.22 -55.34 -23.99
N ALA A 614 10.82 -54.77 -25.12
CA ALA A 614 10.30 -55.55 -26.26
C ALA A 614 11.38 -56.45 -26.89
N ARG A 615 12.62 -55.97 -26.99
CA ARG A 615 13.78 -56.78 -27.44
C ARG A 615 14.13 -57.88 -26.45
N ALA A 616 14.06 -57.61 -25.14
CA ALA A 616 14.30 -58.61 -24.10
C ALA A 616 13.24 -59.73 -24.11
N ARG A 617 11.95 -59.40 -24.33
CA ARG A 617 10.89 -60.42 -24.47
C ARG A 617 11.00 -61.22 -25.76
N ALA A 618 11.38 -60.59 -26.88
CA ALA A 618 11.65 -61.30 -28.12
C ALA A 618 12.83 -62.29 -27.97
N ALA A 619 13.89 -61.88 -27.26
CA ALA A 619 15.03 -62.73 -26.95
C ALA A 619 14.68 -63.87 -25.97
N ALA A 620 13.87 -63.61 -24.94
CA ALA A 620 13.44 -64.61 -23.96
C ALA A 620 12.40 -65.61 -24.53
N GLY A 621 11.53 -65.16 -25.44
CA GLY A 621 10.57 -66.02 -26.15
C GLY A 621 11.22 -66.91 -27.20
N SER A 622 12.32 -66.45 -27.83
CA SER A 622 13.07 -67.25 -28.81
C SER A 622 13.95 -68.34 -28.18
N ALA A 623 14.23 -68.27 -26.88
CA ALA A 623 15.09 -69.23 -26.18
C ALA A 623 14.35 -70.50 -25.68
N ARG A 624 13.04 -70.64 -25.96
CA ARG A 624 12.20 -71.77 -25.52
C ARG A 624 11.62 -72.64 -26.66
N GLN A 625 12.17 -72.56 -27.87
CA GLN A 625 11.90 -73.56 -28.91
C GLN A 625 13.06 -74.57 -28.94
N ASP A 626 12.74 -75.81 -28.56
CA ASP A 626 13.60 -76.99 -28.53
C ASP A 626 14.47 -77.17 -29.78
N PRO A 627 15.64 -77.82 -29.65
CA PRO A 627 16.06 -78.82 -30.60
C PRO A 627 15.85 -80.23 -30.03
N ALA A 628 15.55 -81.13 -30.96
CA ALA A 628 15.38 -82.58 -30.83
C ALA A 628 16.50 -83.30 -30.07
#